data_AF-A0A0Q6A3P9-F1
#
_entry.id   AF-A0A0Q6A3P9-F1
#
_cell.length_a   1.000
_cell.length_b   1.000
_cell.length_c   1.000
_cell.angle_alpha   90.00
_cell.angle_beta   90.00
_cell.angle_gamma   90.00
#
_symmetry.space_group_name_H-M   'P 1'
#
loop_
_entity.id
_entity.type
_entity.pdbx_description
1 polymer ?
#
loop_
_entity_poly.entity_id
_entity_poly.type
_entity_poly.pdbx_seq_one_letter_code
_entity_poly.pdbx_strand_id
1 'polypeptide(L)' 'MKKDQNFTVTFPLIENLIISIYDGGGRLIALDKVSDNARSSINHLPIQSSYLINLTQNGKIIKTFKLIVD' A
#
# COMPACT_ATOMS: atom_id res chain seq x y z
N MET A 1 12.25 0.28 7.01
CA MET A 1 11.79 1.70 7.03
C MET A 1 11.69 2.14 8.47
N LYS A 2 11.95 3.39 8.84
CA LYS A 2 11.75 3.81 10.25
C LYS A 2 10.28 4.12 10.52
N LYS A 3 9.81 3.88 11.74
CA LYS A 3 8.48 4.31 12.20
C LYS A 3 8.22 5.80 11.89
N ASP A 4 6.96 6.15 11.67
CA ASP A 4 6.48 7.51 11.37
C ASP A 4 7.00 8.12 10.05
N GLN A 5 7.68 7.33 9.21
CA GLN A 5 8.06 7.77 7.86
C GLN A 5 6.95 7.52 6.86
N ASN A 6 6.82 8.46 5.91
CA ASN A 6 6.01 8.22 4.73
C ASN A 6 6.67 7.16 3.86
N PHE A 7 5.84 6.28 3.32
CA PHE A 7 6.21 5.30 2.33
C PHE A 7 5.46 5.61 1.03
N THR A 8 6.18 5.54 -0.09
CA THR A 8 5.64 5.81 -1.42
C THR A 8 5.61 4.52 -2.22
N VAL A 9 4.44 4.15 -2.72
CA VAL A 9 4.29 3.17 -3.80
C VAL A 9 4.33 3.92 -5.12
N THR A 10 5.23 3.54 -6.02
CA THR A 10 5.24 4.05 -7.40
C THR A 10 4.73 2.98 -8.37
N PHE A 11 3.98 3.40 -9.38
CA PHE A 11 3.34 2.52 -10.36
C PHE A 11 3.12 3.27 -11.68
N PRO A 12 3.02 2.58 -12.83
CA PRO A 12 2.61 3.21 -14.08
C PRO A 12 1.16 3.72 -14.00
N LEU A 13 0.66 4.39 -15.04
CA LEU A 13 -0.76 4.72 -15.11
C LEU A 13 -1.56 3.40 -15.17
N ILE A 14 -2.40 3.18 -14.16
CA ILE A 14 -3.20 1.97 -14.01
C ILE A 14 -4.61 2.38 -13.63
N GLU A 15 -5.56 2.08 -14.50
CA GLU A 15 -6.97 2.30 -14.22
C GLU A 15 -7.49 1.34 -13.15
N ASN A 16 -8.44 1.82 -12.33
CA ASN A 16 -9.11 1.03 -11.29
C ASN A 16 -8.14 0.37 -10.29
N LEU A 17 -7.06 1.07 -9.94
CA LEU A 17 -6.09 0.60 -8.97
C LEU A 17 -6.58 0.87 -7.53
N ILE A 18 -6.50 -0.17 -6.70
CA ILE A 18 -6.75 -0.12 -5.27
C ILE A 18 -5.49 -0.57 -4.54
N ILE A 19 -5.05 0.20 -3.55
CA ILE A 19 -3.95 -0.17 -2.65
C ILE A 19 -4.55 -0.48 -1.28
N SER A 20 -4.35 -1.69 -0.79
CA SER A 20 -4.75 -2.09 0.56
C SER A 20 -3.53 -2.46 1.40
N ILE A 21 -3.46 -1.94 2.62
CA ILE A 21 -2.36 -2.19 3.55
C ILE A 21 -2.90 -2.89 4.80
N TYR A 22 -2.26 -3.98 5.18
CA TYR A 22 -2.55 -4.74 6.39
C TYR A 22 -1.35 -4.69 7.33
N ASP A 23 -1.58 -4.60 8.64
CA ASP A 23 -0.53 -4.74 9.65
C ASP A 23 -0.16 -6.22 9.90
N GLY A 24 0.79 -6.46 10.80
CA GLY A 24 1.33 -7.80 11.06
C GLY A 24 0.33 -8.76 11.70
N GLY A 25 -0.78 -8.24 12.24
CA GLY A 25 -1.90 -9.03 12.74
C GLY A 25 -2.97 -9.32 11.67
N GLY A 26 -2.78 -8.83 10.43
CA GLY A 26 -3.74 -8.98 9.35
C GLY A 26 -4.89 -7.97 9.38
N ARG A 27 -4.82 -6.92 10.22
CA ARG A 27 -5.83 -5.87 10.25
C ARG A 27 -5.61 -4.90 9.09
N LEU A 28 -6.67 -4.57 8.35
CA LEU A 28 -6.65 -3.53 7.32
C LEU A 28 -6.45 -2.15 7.98
N ILE A 29 -5.39 -1.45 7.60
CA ILE A 29 -5.06 -0.12 8.14
C ILE A 29 -5.25 1.00 7.12
N ALA A 30 -5.18 0.70 5.83
CA ALA A 30 -5.38 1.67 4.75
C ALA A 30 -6.01 0.99 3.53
N LEU A 31 -6.89 1.72 2.85
CA LEU A 31 -7.52 1.31 1.61
C LEU A 31 -7.69 2.53 0.70
N ASP A 32 -6.80 2.65 -0.27
CA ASP A 32 -6.78 3.78 -1.20
C ASP A 32 -7.34 3.36 -2.55
N LYS A 33 -8.37 4.08 -3.01
CA LYS A 33 -8.78 4.07 -4.41
C LYS A 33 -7.93 5.09 -5.14
N VAL A 34 -7.06 4.61 -6.01
CA VAL A 34 -6.09 5.46 -6.70
C VAL A 34 -6.74 6.03 -7.96
N SER A 35 -6.52 7.33 -8.20
CA SER A 35 -6.95 8.00 -9.42
C SER A 35 -6.22 7.43 -10.64
N ASP A 36 -6.91 7.27 -11.75
CA ASP A 36 -6.35 6.69 -12.99
C ASP A 36 -5.21 7.52 -13.59
N ASN A 37 -5.07 8.79 -13.19
CA ASN A 37 -3.98 9.68 -13.60
C ASN A 37 -2.78 9.69 -12.62
N ALA A 38 -2.87 9.00 -11.49
CA ALA A 38 -1.81 8.95 -10.49
C ALA A 38 -0.72 7.96 -10.90
N ARG A 39 0.51 8.26 -10.48
CA ARG A 39 1.69 7.39 -10.69
C ARG A 39 2.35 6.98 -9.37
N SER A 40 1.80 7.47 -8.27
CA SER A 40 2.26 7.14 -6.93
C SER A 40 1.13 7.30 -5.91
N SER A 41 1.27 6.62 -4.79
CA SER A 41 0.51 6.84 -3.57
C SER A 41 1.46 6.97 -2.40
N ILE A 42 1.15 7.86 -1.46
CA ILE A 42 1.91 8.09 -0.24
C ILE A 42 1.04 7.63 0.93
N ASN A 43 1.60 6.78 1.77
CA ASN A 43 0.96 6.29 2.99
C ASN A 43 1.88 6.50 4.20
N HIS A 44 1.25 6.64 5.37
CA HIS A 44 1.95 6.76 6.64
C HIS A 44 1.77 5.47 7.45
N LEU A 45 2.87 4.92 7.96
CA LEU A 45 2.88 3.66 8.73
C LEU A 45 3.27 3.96 10.19
N PRO A 46 2.30 4.05 11.11
CA PRO A 46 2.50 4.65 12.43
C PRO A 46 3.18 3.73 13.46
N ILE A 47 3.26 2.42 13.20
CA ILE A 47 3.82 1.47 14.16
C ILE A 47 4.99 0.68 13.57
N GLN A 48 5.91 0.28 14.44
CA GLN A 48 6.92 -0.73 14.13
C GLN A 48 6.21 -2.09 13.97
N SER A 49 6.21 -2.63 12.75
CA SER A 49 5.53 -3.88 12.42
C SER A 49 5.99 -4.39 11.05
N SER A 50 5.61 -5.62 10.74
CA SER A 50 5.49 -6.04 9.35
C SER A 50 4.16 -5.57 8.77
N TYR A 51 4.15 -5.26 7.48
CA TYR A 51 2.98 -4.85 6.74
C TYR A 51 2.88 -5.65 5.44
N LEU A 52 1.65 -5.96 5.03
CA LEU A 52 1.34 -6.54 3.73
C LEU A 52 0.64 -5.47 2.88
N ILE A 53 1.20 -5.15 1.72
CA ILE A 53 0.68 -4.14 0.80
C ILE A 53 0.25 -4.84 -0.47
N ASN A 54 -1.03 -4.78 -0.82
CA ASN A 54 -1.57 -5.34 -2.04
C ASN A 54 -1.96 -4.24 -3.02
N LEU A 55 -1.60 -4.42 -4.28
CA LEU A 55 -2.12 -3.65 -5.41
C LEU A 55 -3.14 -4.54 -6.11
N THR A 56 -4.38 -4.06 -6.17
CA THR A 56 -5.50 -4.74 -6.81
C THR A 56 -5.96 -3.92 -7.99
N GLN A 57 -6.04 -4.52 -9.17
CA GLN A 57 -6.59 -3.90 -10.37
C GLN A 57 -7.81 -4.69 -10.81
N ASN A 58 -8.94 -4.02 -11.05
CA ASN A 58 -10.18 -4.65 -11.51
C ASN A 58 -10.58 -5.88 -10.66
N GLY A 59 -10.41 -5.79 -9.34
CA GLY A 59 -10.73 -6.85 -8.39
C GLY A 59 -9.71 -8.00 -8.30
N LYS A 60 -8.60 -7.96 -9.06
CA LYS A 60 -7.53 -8.97 -9.00
C LYS A 60 -6.26 -8.39 -8.39
N ILE A 61 -5.65 -9.11 -7.44
CA ILE A 61 -4.34 -8.74 -6.89
C ILE A 61 -3.30 -8.92 -8.01
N ILE A 62 -2.65 -7.82 -8.38
CA ILE A 62 -1.59 -7.80 -9.39
C ILE A 62 -0.20 -7.80 -8.77
N LYS A 63 -0.09 -7.37 -7.50
CA LYS A 63 1.18 -7.37 -6.77
C LYS A 63 0.96 -7.35 -5.26
N THR A 64 1.84 -8.05 -4.55
CA THR A 64 1.91 -8.03 -3.09
C THR A 64 3.34 -7.79 -2.64
N PHE A 65 3.51 -6.96 -1.62
CA PHE A 65 4.79 -6.68 -1.00
C PHE A 65 4.69 -6.86 0.51
N LYS A 66 5.76 -7.36 1.11
CA LYS A 66 5.96 -7.29 2.56
C LYS A 66 6.92 -6.15 2.86
N LEU A 67 6.51 -5.24 3.74
CA LEU A 67 7.36 -4.16 4.23
C LEU A 67 7.61 -4.35 5.73
N ILE A 68 8.87 -4.31 6.15
CA ILE A 68 9.25 -4.28 7.56
C ILE A 68 9.57 -2.85 7.95
N VAL A 69 8.87 -2.36 8.95
CA VAL A 69 9.11 -1.07 9.60
C VAL A 69 9.77 -1.35 10.95
N ASP A 70 10.95 -0.77 11.13
CA ASP A 70 11.79 -0.81 12.33
C ASP A 70 11.60 0.44 13.20
#